data_AF-A0A150XRW7-F1
#
_entry.id   AF-A0A150XRW7-F1
#
_cell.length_a   1.000
_cell.length_b   1.000
_cell.length_c   1.000
_cell.angle_alpha   90.00
_cell.angle_beta   90.00
_cell.angle_gamma   90.00
#
_symmetry.space_group_name_H-M   'P 1'
#
loop_
_entity.id
_entity.type
_entity.pdbx_description
1 polymer ?
#
loop_
_entity_poly.entity_id
_entity_poly.type
_entity_poly.pdbx_seq_one_letter_code
_entity_poly.pdbx_strand_id
1 'polypeptide(L)'
;MNFTMLAQAQLETIATFPESRPGNITVSTDGRIFVTMSALSASKYMVKEILPNGEAIPFGDKEWIVKPENGSLKGINSTIGIQADANGILWVLDMGNVKQNQVPKLVGFDLVTGNVTKVFPIPNTVLSTKPFLQDFVIDVKNNTAVIADMTDALNPPVAPAFVVINLETGYIRRVLEGNASFLPADEPVKIHGRLVSNKRNDGTTIQPRYPLNPISIDDENNYIYYGAMGNTKIYRIPSAVLADESKQDIDLNKYIEFYSNKPKSDGFKVGANGKVYVTDVENSAIVESTPAGMKTIAQSKKDLSWPDGVAIHRNYLYIVANQLHNLPLLNEGKDASKPPYLVLKMKLQD
;
A
#
# COMPACT_ATOMS: atom_id res chain seq x y z
N MET A 1 34.59 -18.34 -15.01
CA MET A 1 34.03 -17.09 -14.46
C MET A 1 33.47 -17.42 -13.09
N ASN A 2 34.10 -16.89 -12.04
CA ASN A 2 33.68 -17.13 -10.65
C ASN A 2 32.39 -16.34 -10.39
N PHE A 3 31.28 -17.05 -10.26
CA PHE A 3 30.07 -16.49 -9.67
C PHE A 3 30.31 -16.39 -8.16
N THR A 4 30.67 -15.20 -7.69
CA THR A 4 30.59 -14.89 -6.27
C THR A 4 29.11 -15.00 -5.87
N MET A 5 28.74 -16.04 -5.12
CA MET A 5 27.46 -16.06 -4.43
C MET A 5 27.44 -14.85 -3.50
N LEU A 6 26.72 -13.80 -3.86
CA LEU A 6 26.30 -12.80 -2.90
C LEU A 6 25.48 -13.56 -1.85
N ALA A 7 25.87 -13.45 -0.58
CA ALA A 7 25.09 -13.98 0.53
C ALA A 7 23.68 -13.38 0.42
N GLN A 8 22.71 -14.23 0.10
CA GLN A 8 21.31 -13.83 0.01
C GLN A 8 20.91 -13.26 1.37
N ALA A 9 20.33 -12.05 1.41
CA ALA A 9 19.93 -11.44 2.66
C ALA A 9 18.96 -12.39 3.39
N GLN A 10 19.27 -12.71 4.65
CA GLN A 10 18.46 -13.65 5.43
C GLN A 10 17.13 -12.99 5.76
N LEU A 11 16.04 -13.60 5.28
CA LEU A 11 14.68 -13.26 5.69
C LEU A 11 14.42 -13.86 7.06
N GLU A 12 14.12 -13.01 8.04
CA GLU A 12 13.73 -13.39 9.39
C GLU A 12 12.22 -13.24 9.53
N THR A 13 11.53 -14.28 9.99
CA THR A 13 10.11 -14.17 10.35
C THR A 13 9.99 -13.53 11.73
N ILE A 14 9.35 -12.36 11.81
CA ILE A 14 9.15 -11.65 13.07
C ILE A 14 7.73 -11.78 13.61
N ALA A 15 6.75 -12.11 12.77
CA ALA A 15 5.41 -12.50 13.19
C ALA A 15 4.74 -13.44 12.19
N THR A 16 3.83 -14.26 12.69
CA THR A 16 3.01 -15.17 11.87
C THR A 16 1.54 -14.98 12.17
N PHE A 17 0.71 -15.03 11.14
CA PHE A 17 -0.74 -14.92 11.25
C PHE A 17 -1.40 -16.19 10.72
N PRO A 18 -1.85 -17.11 11.59
CA PRO A 18 -2.41 -18.40 11.17
C PRO A 18 -3.82 -18.31 10.57
N GLU A 19 -4.55 -17.23 10.84
CA GLU A 19 -5.96 -17.09 10.45
C GLU A 19 -6.24 -15.80 9.69
N SER A 20 -5.98 -14.64 10.31
CA SER A 20 -6.27 -13.32 9.73
C SER A 20 -5.16 -12.85 8.80
N ARG A 21 -5.49 -12.16 7.70
CA ARG A 21 -4.49 -11.65 6.76
C ARG A 21 -3.97 -10.29 7.19
N PRO A 22 -2.67 -10.09 7.40
CA PRO A 22 -2.12 -8.74 7.41
C PRO A 22 -2.23 -8.11 6.00
N GLY A 23 -2.56 -6.83 5.94
CA GLY A 23 -2.60 -6.02 4.72
C GLY A 23 -1.25 -5.35 4.49
N ASN A 24 -1.11 -4.13 5.03
CA ASN A 24 0.10 -3.33 4.91
C ASN A 24 0.80 -3.16 6.27
N ILE A 25 2.00 -2.60 6.29
CA ILE A 25 2.87 -2.47 7.45
C ILE A 25 3.48 -1.06 7.52
N THR A 26 3.66 -0.58 8.74
CA THR A 26 4.48 0.60 9.01
C THR A 26 5.31 0.38 10.28
N VAL A 27 6.37 1.16 10.41
CA VAL A 27 7.23 1.15 11.59
C VAL A 27 7.40 2.59 12.04
N SER A 28 7.09 2.87 13.31
CA SER A 28 7.24 4.21 13.88
C SER A 28 8.71 4.59 14.11
N THR A 29 8.94 5.87 14.41
CA THR A 29 10.28 6.42 14.68
C THR A 29 10.97 5.80 15.89
N ASP A 30 10.22 5.25 16.86
CA ASP A 30 10.73 4.50 18.00
C ASP A 30 10.86 2.98 17.73
N GLY A 31 10.51 2.51 16.54
CA GLY A 31 10.69 1.13 16.09
C GLY A 31 9.53 0.18 16.39
N ARG A 32 8.38 0.69 16.86
CA ARG A 32 7.16 -0.12 17.01
C ARG A 32 6.57 -0.44 15.64
N ILE A 33 6.01 -1.64 15.51
CA ILE A 33 5.60 -2.20 14.21
C ILE A 33 4.09 -2.34 14.21
N PHE A 34 3.44 -1.80 13.18
CA PHE A 34 1.99 -1.84 13.06
C PHE A 34 1.57 -2.42 11.73
N VAL A 35 0.48 -3.17 11.74
CA VAL A 35 -0.13 -3.73 10.54
C VAL A 35 -1.63 -3.47 10.51
N THR A 36 -2.16 -3.29 9.31
CA THR A 36 -3.59 -3.42 9.07
C THR A 36 -3.97 -4.88 8.86
N MET A 37 -5.22 -5.20 9.14
CA MET A 37 -5.79 -6.51 8.83
C MET A 37 -6.71 -6.38 7.62
N SER A 38 -6.46 -7.20 6.60
CA SER A 38 -7.22 -7.16 5.35
C SER A 38 -8.72 -7.32 5.61
N ALA A 39 -9.50 -6.48 4.95
CA ALA A 39 -10.97 -6.54 4.95
C ALA A 39 -11.53 -7.88 4.47
N LEU A 40 -10.71 -8.66 3.74
CA LEU A 40 -11.04 -9.98 3.21
C LEU A 40 -10.80 -11.11 4.24
N SER A 41 -10.38 -10.77 5.45
CA SER A 41 -10.11 -11.72 6.54
C SER A 41 -11.07 -11.54 7.73
N ALA A 42 -11.24 -12.60 8.53
CA ALA A 42 -12.14 -12.63 9.67
C ALA A 42 -11.56 -11.92 10.93
N SER A 43 -10.85 -10.80 10.76
CA SER A 43 -10.32 -10.07 11.91
C SER A 43 -11.36 -9.13 12.53
N LYS A 44 -11.52 -9.21 13.86
CA LYS A 44 -12.35 -8.26 14.62
C LYS A 44 -11.73 -6.87 14.66
N TYR A 45 -10.41 -6.82 14.84
CA TYR A 45 -9.65 -5.58 14.97
C TYR A 45 -8.80 -5.34 13.72
N MET A 46 -8.95 -4.16 13.12
CA MET A 46 -8.37 -3.79 11.83
C MET A 46 -6.93 -3.30 11.92
N VAL A 47 -6.47 -2.94 13.11
CA VAL A 47 -5.14 -2.39 13.37
C VAL A 47 -4.51 -3.16 14.50
N LYS A 48 -3.28 -3.63 14.30
CA LYS A 48 -2.51 -4.36 15.30
C LYS A 48 -1.09 -3.84 15.42
N GLU A 49 -0.57 -3.86 16.63
CA GLU A 49 0.85 -3.71 16.93
C GLU A 49 1.48 -5.09 17.06
N ILE A 50 2.65 -5.28 16.45
CA ILE A 50 3.48 -6.47 16.61
C ILE A 50 4.51 -6.18 17.70
N LEU A 51 4.38 -6.91 18.80
CA LEU A 51 5.28 -6.83 19.95
C LEU A 51 6.62 -7.54 19.67
N PRO A 52 7.68 -7.27 20.46
CA PRO A 52 9.00 -7.88 20.25
C PRO A 52 9.04 -9.42 20.29
N ASN A 53 8.07 -10.05 20.94
CA ASN A 53 7.90 -11.51 20.98
C ASN A 53 7.19 -12.08 19.73
N GLY A 54 6.80 -11.23 18.77
CA GLY A 54 6.06 -11.59 17.56
C GLY A 54 4.54 -11.67 17.73
N GLU A 55 4.01 -11.38 18.92
CA GLU A 55 2.56 -11.33 19.17
C GLU A 55 1.94 -10.08 18.56
N ALA A 56 0.81 -10.24 17.87
CA ALA A 56 0.07 -9.14 17.27
C ALA A 56 -1.19 -8.78 18.09
N ILE A 57 -1.13 -7.67 18.82
CA ILE A 57 -2.21 -7.18 19.69
C ILE A 57 -2.98 -6.02 19.02
N PRO A 58 -4.28 -5.82 19.32
CA PRO A 58 -5.02 -4.66 18.81
C PRO A 58 -4.37 -3.35 19.29
N PHE A 59 -4.24 -2.36 18.39
CA PHE A 59 -3.72 -1.04 18.74
C PHE A 59 -4.67 0.06 18.25
N GLY A 60 -4.98 1.01 19.14
CA GLY A 60 -5.89 2.12 18.90
C GLY A 60 -7.19 2.04 19.71
N ASP A 61 -7.99 3.11 19.66
CA ASP A 61 -9.31 3.18 20.28
C ASP A 61 -10.20 2.02 19.78
N LYS A 62 -10.73 1.25 20.73
CA LYS A 62 -11.52 0.03 20.48
C LYS A 62 -12.77 0.28 19.64
N GLU A 63 -13.38 1.47 19.73
CA GLU A 63 -14.54 1.83 18.92
C GLU A 63 -14.15 2.10 17.46
N TRP A 64 -12.91 2.52 17.23
CA TRP A 64 -12.41 2.91 15.91
C TRP A 64 -11.75 1.78 15.15
N ILE A 65 -11.13 0.82 15.82
CA ILE A 65 -10.42 -0.28 15.15
C ILE A 65 -11.30 -1.49 14.84
N VAL A 66 -12.61 -1.39 15.01
CA VAL A 66 -13.60 -2.41 14.65
C VAL A 66 -14.48 -1.91 13.50
N LYS A 67 -15.22 -2.81 12.85
CA LYS A 67 -16.17 -2.41 11.81
C LYS A 67 -17.26 -1.49 12.39
N PRO A 68 -17.62 -0.40 11.69
CA PRO A 68 -18.72 0.46 12.10
C PRO A 68 -20.05 -0.29 12.05
N GLU A 69 -20.95 0.02 12.98
CA GLU A 69 -22.32 -0.49 13.02
C GLU A 69 -23.33 0.64 12.81
N ASN A 70 -24.52 0.31 12.30
CA ASN A 70 -25.65 1.22 12.16
C ASN A 70 -25.34 2.55 11.43
N GLY A 71 -24.40 2.53 10.48
CA GLY A 71 -23.99 3.72 9.72
C GLY A 71 -23.13 4.72 10.50
N SER A 72 -22.59 4.35 11.67
CA SER A 72 -21.68 5.19 12.45
C SER A 72 -20.44 5.59 11.66
N LEU A 73 -20.01 6.86 11.72
CA LEU A 73 -18.73 7.28 11.14
C LEU A 73 -17.54 6.65 11.89
N LYS A 74 -17.72 6.32 13.18
CA LYS A 74 -16.70 5.71 14.01
C LYS A 74 -16.54 4.24 13.68
N GLY A 75 -15.29 3.79 13.66
CA GLY A 75 -14.94 2.45 13.21
C GLY A 75 -14.18 2.50 11.90
N ILE A 76 -13.57 1.38 11.56
CA ILE A 76 -12.82 1.16 10.34
C ILE A 76 -13.45 -0.06 9.67
N ASN A 77 -14.01 0.14 8.48
CA ASN A 77 -14.72 -0.95 7.82
C ASN A 77 -13.79 -1.88 7.05
N SER A 78 -12.91 -1.32 6.22
CA SER A 78 -12.04 -2.05 5.30
C SER A 78 -10.69 -1.35 5.17
N THR A 79 -9.58 -1.99 5.54
CA THR A 79 -8.25 -1.36 5.47
C THR A 79 -7.31 -2.03 4.48
N ILE A 80 -6.39 -1.21 3.97
CA ILE A 80 -5.14 -1.61 3.33
C ILE A 80 -4.01 -0.73 3.89
N GLY A 81 -3.91 0.54 3.47
CA GLY A 81 -2.81 1.44 3.85
C GLY A 81 -2.70 1.78 5.34
N ILE A 82 -1.46 1.89 5.82
CA ILE A 82 -1.09 2.34 7.18
C ILE A 82 0.27 3.07 7.14
N GLN A 83 0.40 4.19 7.84
CA GLN A 83 1.66 4.94 7.93
C GLN A 83 1.83 5.54 9.33
N ALA A 84 2.96 5.31 9.97
CA ALA A 84 3.40 6.08 11.13
C ALA A 84 4.22 7.27 10.64
N ASP A 85 3.88 8.48 11.10
CA ASP A 85 4.61 9.69 10.74
C ASP A 85 5.60 10.14 11.82
N ALA A 86 6.42 11.13 11.48
CA ALA A 86 7.42 11.69 12.39
C ALA A 86 6.82 12.51 13.55
N ASN A 87 5.54 12.88 13.47
CA ASN A 87 4.83 13.65 14.49
C ASN A 87 4.17 12.76 15.54
N GLY A 88 4.36 11.44 15.48
CA GLY A 88 3.80 10.51 16.44
C GLY A 88 2.36 10.10 16.13
N ILE A 89 1.91 10.22 14.87
CA ILE A 89 0.57 9.80 14.47
C ILE A 89 0.65 8.52 13.62
N LEU A 90 -0.18 7.53 13.97
CA LEU A 90 -0.47 6.37 13.14
C LEU A 90 -1.70 6.66 12.27
N TRP A 91 -1.48 6.78 10.98
CA TRP A 91 -2.51 7.00 9.98
C TRP A 91 -2.99 5.67 9.42
N VAL A 92 -4.30 5.52 9.29
CA VAL A 92 -4.97 4.32 8.76
C VAL A 92 -5.99 4.73 7.72
N LEU A 93 -5.92 4.11 6.54
CA LEU A 93 -6.86 4.34 5.45
C LEU A 93 -7.99 3.32 5.49
N ASP A 94 -9.22 3.80 5.73
CA ASP A 94 -10.44 3.03 5.59
C ASP A 94 -11.05 3.28 4.20
N MET A 95 -11.25 2.21 3.44
CA MET A 95 -11.92 2.24 2.13
C MET A 95 -13.44 2.36 2.25
N GLY A 96 -13.99 2.29 3.46
CA GLY A 96 -15.42 2.41 3.71
C GLY A 96 -16.22 1.21 3.23
N ASN A 97 -17.53 1.43 3.07
CA ASN A 97 -18.49 0.48 2.54
C ASN A 97 -19.74 1.22 2.05
N VAL A 98 -19.84 1.39 0.73
CA VAL A 98 -20.97 2.08 0.11
C VAL A 98 -22.32 1.43 0.48
N LYS A 99 -22.38 0.10 0.63
CA LYS A 99 -23.63 -0.61 0.99
C LYS A 99 -24.11 -0.31 2.42
N GLN A 100 -23.23 0.21 3.28
CA GLN A 100 -23.52 0.56 4.66
C GLN A 100 -23.49 2.08 4.91
N ASN A 101 -23.54 2.88 3.84
CA ASN A 101 -23.39 4.34 3.89
C ASN A 101 -22.12 4.79 4.64
N GLN A 102 -21.04 4.02 4.51
CA GLN A 102 -19.72 4.34 5.06
C GLN A 102 -18.82 4.89 3.96
N VAL A 103 -18.54 6.19 4.02
CA VAL A 103 -17.57 6.81 3.11
C VAL A 103 -16.14 6.37 3.49
N PRO A 104 -15.22 6.28 2.52
CA PRO A 104 -13.81 6.15 2.81
C PRO A 104 -13.32 7.29 3.73
N LYS A 105 -12.31 7.02 4.55
CA LYS A 105 -11.75 8.00 5.48
C LYS A 105 -10.30 7.72 5.82
N LEU A 106 -9.53 8.78 6.05
CA LEU A 106 -8.22 8.70 6.67
C LEU A 106 -8.35 9.00 8.17
N VAL A 107 -7.89 8.10 9.01
CA VAL A 107 -7.99 8.20 10.48
C VAL A 107 -6.58 8.27 11.07
N GLY A 108 -6.32 9.27 11.92
CA GLY A 108 -5.08 9.43 12.66
C GLY A 108 -5.25 9.05 14.13
N PHE A 109 -4.38 8.19 14.62
CA PHE A 109 -4.29 7.78 16.02
C PHE A 109 -2.99 8.31 16.62
N ASP A 110 -3.06 8.90 17.81
CA ASP A 110 -1.86 9.22 18.58
C ASP A 110 -1.12 7.94 18.95
N LEU A 111 0.17 7.83 18.61
CA LEU A 111 0.95 6.61 18.83
C LEU A 111 1.13 6.28 20.32
N VAL A 112 1.10 7.28 21.21
CA VAL A 112 1.34 7.08 22.65
C VAL A 112 0.08 6.57 23.33
N THR A 113 -1.06 7.21 23.07
CA THR A 113 -2.32 6.96 23.76
C THR A 113 -3.23 6.00 23.02
N GLY A 114 -3.04 5.83 21.70
CA GLY A 114 -3.94 5.09 20.83
C GLY A 114 -5.26 5.81 20.55
N ASN A 115 -5.44 7.05 21.03
CA ASN A 115 -6.67 7.81 20.82
C ASN A 115 -6.73 8.38 19.41
N VAL A 116 -7.93 8.47 18.84
CA VAL A 116 -8.14 9.17 17.56
C VAL A 116 -7.91 10.66 17.75
N THR A 117 -7.04 11.24 16.92
CA THR A 117 -6.72 12.67 16.91
C THR A 117 -7.26 13.38 15.69
N LYS A 118 -7.40 12.67 14.57
CA LYS A 118 -7.83 13.22 13.28
C LYS A 118 -8.71 12.22 12.52
N VAL A 119 -9.72 12.73 11.84
CA VAL A 119 -10.58 11.95 10.93
C VAL A 119 -10.89 12.82 9.72
N PHE A 120 -10.57 12.32 8.53
CA PHE A 120 -10.85 12.97 7.25
C PHE A 120 -11.76 12.06 6.41
N PRO A 121 -13.09 12.21 6.51
CA PRO A 121 -14.02 11.52 5.62
C PRO A 121 -13.86 12.06 4.19
N ILE A 122 -13.68 11.16 3.22
CA ILE A 122 -13.49 11.53 1.82
C ILE A 122 -14.88 11.60 1.17
N PRO A 123 -15.35 12.79 0.77
CA PRO A 123 -16.71 12.95 0.29
C PRO A 123 -16.90 12.31 -1.09
N ASN A 124 -18.11 11.82 -1.36
CA ASN A 124 -18.47 11.22 -2.64
C ASN A 124 -18.28 12.17 -3.84
N THR A 125 -18.30 13.48 -3.62
CA THR A 125 -18.04 14.50 -4.65
C THR A 125 -16.57 14.52 -5.11
N VAL A 126 -15.65 13.96 -4.32
CA VAL A 126 -14.23 13.84 -4.67
C VAL A 126 -13.91 12.43 -5.21
N LEU A 127 -14.70 11.43 -4.86
CA LEU A 127 -14.46 10.05 -5.27
C LEU A 127 -14.93 9.79 -6.71
N SER A 128 -14.26 8.85 -7.38
CA SER A 128 -14.81 8.24 -8.59
C SER A 128 -16.04 7.39 -8.26
N THR A 129 -16.75 6.90 -9.28
CA THR A 129 -17.93 6.03 -9.08
C THR A 129 -17.58 4.63 -8.54
N LYS A 130 -16.31 4.22 -8.66
CA LYS A 130 -15.79 2.92 -8.23
C LYS A 130 -14.41 3.10 -7.60
N PRO A 131 -14.30 3.85 -6.49
CA PRO A 131 -13.01 4.13 -5.88
C PRO A 131 -12.45 2.84 -5.30
N PHE A 132 -11.13 2.71 -5.36
CA PHE A 132 -10.42 1.66 -4.66
C PHE A 132 -9.12 2.25 -4.13
N LEU A 133 -9.22 2.86 -2.95
CA LEU A 133 -8.11 3.54 -2.29
C LEU A 133 -7.15 2.50 -1.72
N GLN A 134 -5.93 2.43 -2.23
CA GLN A 134 -4.97 1.38 -1.90
C GLN A 134 -4.05 1.79 -0.74
N ASP A 135 -3.13 2.69 -1.05
CA ASP A 135 -2.07 3.12 -0.15
C ASP A 135 -1.91 4.64 -0.21
N PHE A 136 -1.13 5.20 0.71
CA PHE A 136 -0.96 6.63 0.84
C PHE A 136 0.39 6.99 1.46
N VAL A 137 0.73 8.27 1.33
CA VAL A 137 1.86 8.90 2.01
C VAL A 137 1.38 10.07 2.85
N ILE A 138 2.12 10.33 3.94
CA ILE A 138 1.98 11.54 4.75
C ILE A 138 3.17 12.43 4.44
N ASP A 139 2.87 13.58 3.84
CA ASP A 139 3.82 14.65 3.67
C ASP A 139 3.78 15.58 4.89
N VAL A 140 4.64 15.29 5.87
CA VAL A 140 4.76 16.10 7.09
C VAL A 140 5.27 17.51 6.81
N LYS A 141 6.05 17.71 5.74
CA LYS A 141 6.65 19.01 5.39
C LYS A 141 5.61 19.99 4.87
N ASN A 142 4.67 19.51 4.07
CA ASN A 142 3.59 20.34 3.51
C ASN A 142 2.21 20.03 4.13
N ASN A 143 2.19 19.33 5.27
CA ASN A 143 0.99 18.96 6.03
C ASN A 143 -0.13 18.37 5.15
N THR A 144 0.23 17.42 4.29
CA THR A 144 -0.66 16.87 3.26
C THR A 144 -0.63 15.34 3.29
N ALA A 145 -1.75 14.67 3.06
CA ALA A 145 -1.78 13.26 2.71
C ALA A 145 -2.09 13.08 1.23
N VAL A 146 -1.44 12.12 0.58
CA VAL A 146 -1.70 11.78 -0.83
C VAL A 146 -2.03 10.30 -0.91
N ILE A 147 -3.24 9.99 -1.37
CA ILE A 147 -3.78 8.63 -1.48
C ILE A 147 -3.78 8.21 -2.95
N ALA A 148 -3.31 6.99 -3.21
CA ALA A 148 -3.44 6.31 -4.49
C ALA A 148 -4.85 5.69 -4.63
N ASP A 149 -5.70 6.28 -5.48
CA ASP A 149 -6.94 5.64 -5.91
C ASP A 149 -6.70 4.88 -7.21
N MET A 150 -6.68 3.55 -7.14
CA MET A 150 -6.46 2.72 -8.32
C MET A 150 -7.71 2.62 -9.21
N THR A 151 -8.89 2.95 -8.66
CA THR A 151 -10.23 2.57 -9.15
C THR A 151 -10.42 1.07 -9.35
N ASP A 152 -11.66 0.56 -9.28
CA ASP A 152 -11.91 -0.89 -9.34
C ASP A 152 -11.46 -1.53 -10.67
N ALA A 153 -10.26 -2.12 -10.65
CA ALA A 153 -9.62 -2.76 -11.79
C ALA A 153 -10.33 -4.05 -12.26
N LEU A 154 -11.22 -4.61 -11.45
CA LEU A 154 -12.03 -5.78 -11.86
C LEU A 154 -13.24 -5.36 -12.71
N ASN A 155 -13.61 -4.09 -12.69
CA ASN A 155 -14.78 -3.56 -13.38
C ASN A 155 -14.43 -2.32 -14.24
N PRO A 156 -13.60 -2.48 -15.28
CA PRO A 156 -13.17 -1.39 -16.15
C PRO A 156 -14.36 -0.70 -16.86
N PRO A 157 -14.19 0.55 -17.37
CA PRO A 157 -12.95 1.31 -17.44
C PRO A 157 -12.47 1.82 -16.06
N VAL A 158 -11.15 1.97 -15.92
CA VAL A 158 -10.48 2.54 -14.74
C VAL A 158 -10.12 3.99 -15.00
N ALA A 159 -10.14 4.81 -13.93
CA ALA A 159 -9.77 6.22 -13.97
C ALA A 159 -8.96 6.56 -12.70
N PRO A 160 -7.76 5.99 -12.54
CA PRO A 160 -6.95 6.16 -11.33
C PRO A 160 -6.58 7.63 -11.13
N ALA A 161 -6.39 8.03 -9.88
CA ALA A 161 -6.04 9.40 -9.55
C ALA A 161 -5.32 9.47 -8.20
N PHE A 162 -4.76 10.64 -7.90
CA PHE A 162 -4.46 10.98 -6.52
C PHE A 162 -5.67 11.61 -5.85
N VAL A 163 -5.87 11.27 -4.58
CA VAL A 163 -6.71 12.04 -3.66
C VAL A 163 -5.78 12.75 -2.67
N VAL A 164 -5.75 14.08 -2.73
CA VAL A 164 -4.88 14.93 -1.92
C VAL A 164 -5.70 15.56 -0.80
N ILE A 165 -5.22 15.44 0.43
CA ILE A 165 -5.86 15.96 1.65
C ILE A 165 -4.92 16.96 2.31
N ASN A 166 -5.34 18.21 2.45
CA ASN A 166 -4.70 19.16 3.34
C ASN A 166 -5.04 18.78 4.80
N LEU A 167 -4.05 18.35 5.58
CA LEU A 167 -4.24 17.85 6.94
C LEU A 167 -4.46 18.97 7.97
N GLU A 168 -4.24 20.23 7.59
CA GLU A 168 -4.57 21.40 8.39
C GLU A 168 -6.04 21.79 8.24
N THR A 169 -6.46 22.01 6.99
CA THR A 169 -7.78 22.56 6.67
C THR A 169 -8.85 21.49 6.49
N GLY A 170 -8.45 20.25 6.20
CA GLY A 170 -9.33 19.17 5.81
C GLY A 170 -9.86 19.31 4.38
N TYR A 171 -9.32 20.21 3.55
CA TYR A 171 -9.67 20.29 2.13
C TYR A 171 -9.18 19.04 1.39
N ILE A 172 -10.05 18.46 0.56
CA ILE A 172 -9.78 17.22 -0.17
C ILE A 172 -10.09 17.42 -1.64
N ARG A 173 -9.16 17.02 -2.51
CA ARG A 173 -9.31 17.09 -3.96
C ARG A 173 -8.82 15.83 -4.66
N ARG A 174 -9.38 15.57 -5.83
CA ARG A 174 -8.93 14.52 -6.76
C ARG A 174 -8.20 15.17 -7.91
N VAL A 175 -7.00 14.69 -8.23
CA VAL A 175 -6.13 15.27 -9.27
C VAL A 175 -5.47 14.19 -10.12
N LEU A 176 -5.09 14.59 -11.33
CA LEU A 176 -4.42 13.76 -12.34
C LEU A 176 -5.25 12.54 -12.75
N GLU A 177 -6.58 12.66 -12.75
CA GLU A 177 -7.46 11.52 -13.08
C GLU A 177 -7.17 10.96 -14.48
N GLY A 178 -6.98 9.64 -14.56
CA GLY A 178 -6.70 8.94 -15.81
C GLY A 178 -5.34 9.26 -16.42
N ASN A 179 -4.44 9.91 -15.68
CA ASN A 179 -3.11 10.25 -16.17
C ASN A 179 -2.35 8.99 -16.65
N ALA A 180 -1.64 9.09 -17.78
CA ALA A 180 -0.94 7.95 -18.37
C ALA A 180 0.11 7.30 -17.45
N SER A 181 0.71 8.07 -16.52
CA SER A 181 1.68 7.55 -15.54
C SER A 181 1.03 6.64 -14.48
N PHE A 182 -0.29 6.70 -14.33
CA PHE A 182 -1.08 5.87 -13.40
C PHE A 182 -1.61 4.59 -14.04
N LEU A 183 -1.50 4.44 -15.36
CA LEU A 183 -2.10 3.33 -16.08
C LEU A 183 -1.20 2.08 -16.06
N PRO A 184 -1.81 0.88 -15.98
CA PRO A 184 -1.07 -0.37 -16.10
C PRO A 184 -0.51 -0.55 -17.52
N ALA A 185 0.44 -1.46 -17.68
CA ALA A 185 0.74 -2.00 -19.01
C ALA A 185 -0.44 -2.85 -19.52
N ASP A 186 -0.51 -3.08 -20.83
CA ASP A 186 -1.51 -3.98 -21.43
C ASP A 186 -1.13 -5.47 -21.24
N GLU A 187 -0.69 -5.82 -20.04
CA GLU A 187 -0.31 -7.18 -19.68
C GLU A 187 -0.79 -7.49 -18.26
N PRO A 188 -1.41 -8.65 -18.06
CA PRO A 188 -1.83 -9.06 -16.73
C PRO A 188 -0.61 -9.43 -15.88
N VAL A 189 -0.81 -9.41 -14.56
CA VAL A 189 0.19 -9.92 -13.60
C VAL A 189 0.22 -11.44 -13.66
N LYS A 190 1.42 -12.02 -13.71
CA LYS A 190 1.66 -13.47 -13.74
C LYS A 190 2.52 -13.90 -12.56
N ILE A 191 2.02 -14.80 -11.74
CA ILE A 191 2.72 -15.25 -10.54
C ILE A 191 3.06 -16.72 -10.74
N HIS A 192 4.36 -17.01 -10.81
CA HIS A 192 4.86 -18.34 -11.16
C HIS A 192 4.27 -18.88 -12.48
N GLY A 193 4.07 -17.99 -13.46
CA GLY A 193 3.46 -18.34 -14.75
C GLY A 193 1.93 -18.47 -14.73
N ARG A 194 1.29 -18.41 -13.56
CA ARG A 194 -0.18 -18.38 -13.43
C ARG A 194 -0.69 -16.95 -13.57
N LEU A 195 -1.63 -16.74 -14.47
CA LEU A 195 -2.33 -15.46 -14.60
C LEU A 195 -3.16 -15.16 -13.35
N VAL A 196 -3.08 -13.94 -12.85
CA VAL A 196 -4.06 -13.42 -11.90
C VAL A 196 -5.36 -13.22 -12.66
N SER A 197 -6.40 -13.92 -12.22
CA SER A 197 -7.66 -14.02 -12.95
C SER A 197 -8.85 -14.02 -11.99
N ASN A 198 -9.93 -13.35 -12.38
CA ASN A 198 -11.20 -13.35 -11.67
C ASN A 198 -12.28 -14.02 -12.52
N LYS A 199 -12.99 -14.99 -11.94
CA LYS A 199 -14.16 -15.60 -12.57
C LYS A 199 -15.41 -14.85 -12.14
N ARG A 200 -16.15 -14.32 -13.12
CA ARG A 200 -17.39 -13.58 -12.92
C ARG A 200 -18.59 -14.54 -12.81
N ASN A 201 -19.69 -14.01 -12.28
CA ASN A 201 -20.93 -14.76 -12.08
C ASN A 201 -21.58 -15.22 -13.40
N ASP A 202 -21.34 -14.52 -14.50
CA ASP A 202 -21.77 -14.90 -15.86
C ASP A 202 -20.91 -16.02 -16.48
N GLY A 203 -19.93 -16.55 -15.73
CA GLY A 203 -19.01 -17.60 -16.16
C GLY A 203 -17.78 -17.11 -16.92
N THR A 204 -17.70 -15.81 -17.24
CA THR A 204 -16.54 -15.23 -17.92
C THR A 204 -15.34 -15.10 -16.98
N THR A 205 -14.13 -15.17 -17.52
CA THR A 205 -12.89 -14.90 -16.78
C THR A 205 -12.30 -13.59 -17.26
N ILE A 206 -11.98 -12.70 -16.32
CA ILE A 206 -11.22 -11.49 -16.59
C ILE A 206 -9.82 -11.60 -16.00
N GLN A 207 -8.88 -10.93 -16.64
CA GLN A 207 -7.52 -10.76 -16.13
C GLN A 207 -7.31 -9.28 -15.86
N PRO A 208 -7.42 -8.82 -14.60
CA PRO A 208 -7.32 -7.40 -14.30
C PRO A 208 -5.94 -6.84 -14.67
N ARG A 209 -5.94 -5.58 -15.09
CA ARG A 209 -4.74 -4.75 -15.23
C ARG A 209 -4.76 -3.74 -14.10
N TYR A 210 -3.78 -3.80 -13.21
CA TYR A 210 -3.81 -3.05 -11.95
C TYR A 210 -3.12 -1.68 -12.09
N PRO A 211 -3.87 -0.56 -11.97
CA PRO A 211 -3.32 0.80 -12.12
C PRO A 211 -2.49 1.24 -10.91
N LEU A 212 -2.38 2.56 -10.71
CA LEU A 212 -1.77 3.23 -9.57
C LEU A 212 -2.05 2.52 -8.24
N ASN A 213 -1.02 2.03 -7.58
CA ASN A 213 -1.11 1.43 -6.26
C ASN A 213 0.09 1.85 -5.39
N PRO A 214 1.32 1.40 -5.68
CA PRO A 214 2.45 1.74 -4.82
C PRO A 214 2.70 3.24 -4.86
N ILE A 215 2.82 3.82 -3.67
CA ILE A 215 3.15 5.22 -3.44
C ILE A 215 4.08 5.30 -2.23
N SER A 216 5.10 6.15 -2.32
CA SER A 216 6.08 6.37 -1.26
C SER A 216 6.60 7.79 -1.31
N ILE A 217 7.12 8.30 -0.21
CA ILE A 217 7.72 9.63 -0.12
C ILE A 217 9.14 9.46 0.42
N ASP A 218 10.07 10.26 -0.09
CA ASP A 218 11.46 10.27 0.41
C ASP A 218 11.54 10.84 1.83
N ASP A 219 12.65 10.57 2.52
CA ASP A 219 12.87 10.96 3.92
C ASP A 219 12.90 12.48 4.11
N GLU A 220 13.26 13.24 3.07
CA GLU A 220 13.25 14.71 3.07
C GLU A 220 11.90 15.34 2.67
N ASN A 221 10.89 14.51 2.38
CA ASN A 221 9.58 14.95 1.94
C ASN A 221 9.63 15.88 0.71
N ASN A 222 10.57 15.65 -0.21
CA ASN A 222 10.75 16.42 -1.43
C ASN A 222 9.98 15.82 -2.61
N TYR A 223 9.97 14.49 -2.74
CA TYR A 223 9.33 13.80 -3.85
C TYR A 223 8.42 12.66 -3.38
N ILE A 224 7.24 12.60 -4.01
CA ILE A 224 6.36 11.44 -3.93
C ILE A 224 6.63 10.56 -5.14
N TYR A 225 7.06 9.33 -4.87
CA TYR A 225 7.29 8.26 -5.83
C TYR A 225 6.04 7.42 -5.96
N TYR A 226 5.68 7.03 -7.17
CA TYR A 226 4.50 6.20 -7.41
C TYR A 226 4.66 5.35 -8.67
N GLY A 227 3.76 4.39 -8.84
CA GLY A 227 3.61 3.68 -10.11
C GLY A 227 2.34 2.86 -10.17
N ALA A 228 2.03 2.34 -11.35
CA ALA A 228 1.00 1.32 -11.48
C ALA A 228 1.51 -0.05 -11.03
N MET A 229 0.68 -0.83 -10.34
CA MET A 229 1.01 -2.18 -9.91
C MET A 229 1.38 -3.07 -11.10
N GLY A 230 0.57 -3.00 -12.17
CA GLY A 230 0.74 -3.75 -13.42
C GLY A 230 1.67 -3.09 -14.44
N ASN A 231 2.57 -2.18 -14.04
CA ASN A 231 3.52 -1.51 -14.94
C ASN A 231 4.95 -1.57 -14.37
N THR A 232 5.94 -1.31 -15.23
CA THR A 232 7.37 -1.47 -14.94
C THR A 232 8.11 -0.15 -14.71
N LYS A 233 7.37 0.93 -14.43
CA LYS A 233 7.94 2.27 -14.26
C LYS A 233 7.61 2.82 -12.88
N ILE A 234 8.59 3.48 -12.29
CA ILE A 234 8.44 4.39 -11.15
C ILE A 234 8.48 5.80 -11.71
N TYR A 235 7.48 6.57 -11.34
CA TYR A 235 7.46 8.01 -11.55
C TYR A 235 7.62 8.72 -10.21
N ARG A 236 7.93 10.01 -10.26
CA ARG A 236 7.90 10.87 -9.09
C ARG A 236 7.38 12.25 -9.44
N ILE A 237 6.90 12.96 -8.43
CA ILE A 237 6.43 14.34 -8.52
C ILE A 237 6.84 15.08 -7.24
N PRO A 238 7.29 16.36 -7.32
CA PRO A 238 7.58 17.15 -6.13
C PRO A 238 6.36 17.23 -5.21
N SER A 239 6.55 16.92 -3.93
CA SER A 239 5.48 16.88 -2.94
C SER A 239 4.81 18.24 -2.77
N ALA A 240 5.61 19.32 -2.72
CA ALA A 240 5.14 20.69 -2.60
C ALA A 240 4.24 21.13 -3.78
N VAL A 241 4.45 20.59 -4.98
CA VAL A 241 3.62 20.88 -6.15
C VAL A 241 2.24 20.22 -6.01
N LEU A 242 2.17 19.00 -5.45
CA LEU A 242 0.89 18.36 -5.14
C LEU A 242 0.14 19.04 -3.98
N ALA A 243 0.88 19.58 -3.00
CA ALA A 243 0.30 20.33 -1.88
C ALA A 243 -0.26 21.70 -2.28
N ASP A 244 0.24 22.31 -3.37
CA ASP A 244 -0.27 23.59 -3.87
C ASP A 244 -1.67 23.42 -4.48
N GLU A 245 -2.67 23.85 -3.72
CA GLU A 245 -4.09 23.77 -4.07
C GLU A 245 -4.43 24.61 -5.33
N SER A 246 -3.58 25.56 -5.73
CA SER A 246 -3.79 26.35 -6.95
C SER A 246 -3.45 25.58 -8.24
N LYS A 247 -2.67 24.50 -8.15
CA LYS A 247 -2.23 23.72 -9.30
C LYS A 247 -3.35 22.82 -9.82
N GLN A 248 -3.68 22.95 -11.10
CA GLN A 248 -4.60 22.04 -11.77
C GLN A 248 -3.84 20.91 -12.48
N ASP A 249 -4.55 19.91 -12.99
CA ASP A 249 -3.98 18.73 -13.63
C ASP A 249 -2.98 19.07 -14.75
N ILE A 250 -3.29 20.10 -15.55
CA ILE A 250 -2.39 20.56 -16.63
C ILE A 250 -1.05 21.08 -16.10
N ASP A 251 -1.04 21.67 -14.91
CA ASP A 251 0.18 22.14 -14.26
C ASP A 251 0.91 21.01 -13.57
N LEU A 252 0.20 20.19 -12.79
CA LEU A 252 0.76 19.02 -12.11
C LEU A 252 1.46 18.06 -13.07
N ASN A 253 0.85 17.82 -14.25
CA ASN A 253 1.39 16.90 -15.25
C ASN A 253 2.79 17.31 -15.77
N LYS A 254 3.14 18.59 -15.71
CA LYS A 254 4.46 19.10 -16.14
C LYS A 254 5.59 18.70 -15.20
N TYR A 255 5.27 18.30 -13.97
CA TYR A 255 6.23 17.94 -12.92
C TYR A 255 6.37 16.43 -12.72
N ILE A 256 5.65 15.62 -13.50
CA ILE A 256 5.78 14.17 -13.45
C ILE A 256 7.08 13.77 -14.16
N GLU A 257 7.97 13.12 -13.41
CA GLU A 257 9.25 12.64 -13.88
C GLU A 257 9.25 11.11 -13.87
N PHE A 258 9.75 10.50 -14.95
CA PHE A 258 10.18 9.10 -14.88
C PHE A 258 11.43 9.03 -14.01
N TYR A 259 11.42 8.13 -13.02
CA TYR A 259 12.54 7.96 -12.08
C TYR A 259 13.39 6.74 -12.42
N SER A 260 12.79 5.55 -12.43
CA SER A 260 13.48 4.29 -12.70
C SER A 260 12.51 3.20 -13.17
N ASN A 261 13.06 2.09 -13.65
CA ASN A 261 12.27 0.89 -13.92
C ASN A 261 12.04 0.08 -12.65
N LYS A 262 10.94 -0.66 -12.59
CA LYS A 262 10.61 -1.63 -11.53
C LYS A 262 10.00 -2.90 -12.12
N PRO A 263 9.99 -4.04 -11.41
CA PRO A 263 9.07 -5.12 -11.74
C PRO A 263 7.60 -4.71 -11.49
N LYS A 264 6.64 -5.51 -11.95
CA LYS A 264 5.26 -5.37 -11.49
C LYS A 264 5.23 -5.66 -9.98
N SER A 265 4.51 -4.83 -9.24
CA SER A 265 4.67 -4.79 -7.78
C SER A 265 3.39 -4.40 -7.08
N ASP A 266 3.21 -4.86 -5.85
CA ASP A 266 2.13 -4.36 -5.00
C ASP A 266 2.57 -3.04 -4.35
N GLY A 267 3.26 -3.09 -3.21
CA GLY A 267 3.91 -1.94 -2.58
C GLY A 267 5.35 -1.67 -3.02
N PHE A 268 5.84 -0.48 -2.64
CA PHE A 268 7.26 -0.21 -2.52
C PHE A 268 7.53 0.81 -1.43
N LYS A 269 8.78 0.93 -0.98
CA LYS A 269 9.23 2.01 -0.10
C LYS A 269 10.50 2.64 -0.65
N VAL A 270 10.54 3.97 -0.73
CA VAL A 270 11.78 4.71 -0.97
C VAL A 270 12.57 4.73 0.33
N GLY A 271 13.85 4.38 0.25
CA GLY A 271 14.81 4.55 1.34
C GLY A 271 15.92 5.52 0.96
N ALA A 272 16.99 5.49 1.74
CA ALA A 272 18.13 6.39 1.59
C ALA A 272 18.74 6.37 0.17
N ASN A 273 19.29 7.51 -0.24
CA ASN A 273 19.96 7.71 -1.53
C ASN A 273 19.07 7.38 -2.75
N GLY A 274 17.74 7.49 -2.61
CA GLY A 274 16.79 7.23 -3.67
C GLY A 274 16.68 5.76 -4.09
N LYS A 275 17.15 4.82 -3.25
CA LYS A 275 16.91 3.39 -3.45
C LYS A 275 15.44 3.09 -3.22
N VAL A 276 14.78 2.45 -4.17
CA VAL A 276 13.37 2.03 -4.04
C VAL A 276 13.32 0.53 -3.84
N TYR A 277 12.76 0.08 -2.72
CA TYR A 277 12.58 -1.34 -2.41
C TYR A 277 11.19 -1.79 -2.83
N VAL A 278 11.15 -2.59 -3.89
CA VAL A 278 9.95 -2.97 -4.63
C VAL A 278 9.56 -4.42 -4.34
N THR A 279 8.27 -4.66 -4.10
CA THR A 279 7.73 -6.02 -3.93
C THR A 279 7.48 -6.67 -5.30
N ASP A 280 8.42 -7.47 -5.79
CA ASP A 280 8.25 -8.17 -7.08
C ASP A 280 7.28 -9.35 -6.91
N VAL A 281 6.01 -9.10 -7.23
CA VAL A 281 4.93 -10.08 -7.09
C VAL A 281 5.03 -11.21 -8.13
N GLU A 282 5.61 -10.95 -9.30
CA GLU A 282 5.70 -11.96 -10.36
C GLU A 282 6.80 -13.00 -10.06
N ASN A 283 7.89 -12.58 -9.41
CA ASN A 283 9.07 -13.41 -9.16
C ASN A 283 9.28 -13.79 -7.68
N SER A 284 8.34 -13.47 -6.79
CA SER A 284 8.44 -13.75 -5.35
C SER A 284 9.71 -13.20 -4.71
N ALA A 285 9.97 -11.91 -4.96
CA ALA A 285 11.23 -11.27 -4.63
C ALA A 285 11.05 -9.86 -4.08
N ILE A 286 12.10 -9.35 -3.44
CA ILE A 286 12.30 -7.93 -3.19
C ILE A 286 13.41 -7.44 -4.12
N VAL A 287 13.14 -6.36 -4.82
CA VAL A 287 14.05 -5.74 -5.77
C VAL A 287 14.39 -4.33 -5.29
N GLU A 288 15.68 -4.03 -5.22
CA GLU A 288 16.17 -2.66 -5.12
C GLU A 288 16.19 -2.04 -6.53
N SER A 289 15.59 -0.86 -6.70
CA SER A 289 15.55 -0.11 -7.95
C SER A 289 16.12 1.29 -7.77
N THR A 290 16.95 1.70 -8.72
CA THR A 290 17.50 3.05 -8.87
C THR A 290 17.51 3.44 -10.35
N PRO A 291 17.78 4.71 -10.69
CA PRO A 291 18.00 5.10 -12.09
C PRO A 291 19.14 4.33 -12.77
N ALA A 292 20.10 3.80 -12.01
CA ALA A 292 21.22 3.01 -12.53
C ALA A 292 20.83 1.56 -12.87
N GLY A 293 19.73 1.03 -12.32
CA GLY A 293 19.28 -0.32 -12.58
C GLY A 293 18.55 -0.97 -11.40
N MET A 294 18.28 -2.26 -11.55
CA MET A 294 17.57 -3.08 -10.57
C MET A 294 18.43 -4.24 -10.09
N LYS A 295 18.28 -4.61 -8.83
CA LYS A 295 18.95 -5.76 -8.20
C LYS A 295 17.97 -6.51 -7.30
N THR A 296 17.81 -7.81 -7.52
CA THR A 296 17.11 -8.68 -6.58
C THR A 296 17.92 -8.82 -5.29
N ILE A 297 17.35 -8.46 -4.15
CA ILE A 297 18.01 -8.49 -2.84
C ILE A 297 17.48 -9.58 -1.91
N ALA A 298 16.27 -10.09 -2.18
CA ALA A 298 15.71 -11.28 -1.54
C ALA A 298 14.77 -11.99 -2.52
N GLN A 299 14.68 -13.32 -2.42
CA GLN A 299 13.78 -14.11 -3.26
C GLN A 299 13.43 -15.41 -2.54
N SER A 300 12.14 -15.67 -2.34
CA SER A 300 11.65 -16.91 -1.73
C SER A 300 10.24 -17.19 -2.24
N LYS A 301 10.06 -18.22 -3.06
CA LYS A 301 8.72 -18.65 -3.50
C LYS A 301 7.81 -19.07 -2.33
N LYS A 302 8.43 -19.49 -1.23
CA LYS A 302 7.73 -19.91 -0.02
C LYS A 302 7.27 -18.70 0.79
N ASP A 303 8.20 -17.81 1.13
CA ASP A 303 7.97 -16.76 2.13
C ASP A 303 7.53 -15.43 1.48
N LEU A 304 7.83 -15.23 0.19
CA LEU A 304 7.52 -14.02 -0.58
C LEU A 304 6.60 -14.34 -1.77
N SER A 305 5.71 -15.34 -1.68
CA SER A 305 4.81 -15.68 -2.79
C SER A 305 3.91 -14.51 -3.25
N TRP A 306 3.59 -13.59 -2.33
CA TRP A 306 3.07 -12.26 -2.60
C TRP A 306 3.56 -11.34 -1.49
N PRO A 307 4.65 -10.59 -1.71
CA PRO A 307 5.02 -9.48 -0.83
C PRO A 307 4.09 -8.30 -1.14
N ASP A 308 3.36 -7.84 -0.15
CA ASP A 308 2.31 -6.82 -0.29
C ASP A 308 2.89 -5.44 0.05
N GLY A 309 2.82 -5.07 1.33
CA GLY A 309 3.36 -3.83 1.88
C GLY A 309 4.79 -3.96 2.43
N VAL A 310 5.52 -2.85 2.39
CA VAL A 310 6.87 -2.74 2.94
C VAL A 310 7.09 -1.45 3.72
N ALA A 311 7.89 -1.54 4.78
CA ALA A 311 8.31 -0.41 5.59
C ALA A 311 9.82 -0.48 5.87
N ILE A 312 10.44 0.69 6.05
CA ILE A 312 11.86 0.80 6.39
C ILE A 312 11.97 1.45 7.75
N HIS A 313 12.83 0.90 8.59
CA HIS A 313 13.25 1.56 9.83
C HIS A 313 14.71 1.25 10.08
N ARG A 314 15.54 2.31 10.15
CA ARG A 314 17.00 2.19 10.15
C ARG A 314 17.45 1.33 8.95
N ASN A 315 18.35 0.38 9.15
CA ASN A 315 18.87 -0.47 8.06
C ASN A 315 18.09 -1.78 7.92
N TYR A 316 16.78 -1.76 8.18
CA TYR A 316 15.92 -2.93 8.05
C TYR A 316 14.71 -2.64 7.19
N LEU A 317 14.40 -3.59 6.32
CA LEU A 317 13.16 -3.66 5.56
C LEU A 317 12.23 -4.67 6.24
N TYR A 318 11.01 -4.23 6.48
CA TYR A 318 9.90 -5.02 7.01
C TYR A 318 8.91 -5.27 5.90
N ILE A 319 8.43 -6.51 5.78
CA ILE A 319 7.66 -6.97 4.63
C ILE A 319 6.45 -7.73 5.14
N VAL A 320 5.25 -7.36 4.67
CA VAL A 320 4.08 -8.24 4.78
C VAL A 320 4.07 -9.17 3.57
N ALA A 321 3.96 -10.47 3.81
CA ALA A 321 3.74 -11.47 2.78
C ALA A 321 2.48 -12.28 3.07
N ASN A 322 1.47 -12.12 2.23
CA ASN A 322 0.09 -12.45 2.58
C ASN A 322 -0.63 -13.38 1.58
N GLN A 323 0.10 -13.86 0.57
CA GLN A 323 -0.40 -14.82 -0.41
C GLN A 323 -1.65 -14.33 -1.17
N LEU A 324 -1.78 -13.01 -1.42
CA LEU A 324 -3.01 -12.39 -1.95
C LEU A 324 -3.53 -13.06 -3.24
N HIS A 325 -2.63 -13.41 -4.16
CA HIS A 325 -2.95 -14.14 -5.40
C HIS A 325 -3.74 -15.44 -5.23
N ASN A 326 -3.75 -16.03 -4.04
CA ASN A 326 -4.45 -17.28 -3.78
C ASN A 326 -5.90 -17.07 -3.34
N LEU A 327 -6.33 -15.82 -3.10
CA LEU A 327 -7.73 -15.53 -2.78
C LEU A 327 -8.66 -15.84 -3.96
N PRO A 328 -9.91 -16.24 -3.71
CA PRO A 328 -10.89 -16.53 -4.77
C PRO A 328 -11.01 -15.41 -5.81
N LEU A 329 -10.97 -14.15 -5.36
CA LEU A 329 -11.07 -12.98 -6.23
C LEU A 329 -9.95 -12.93 -7.28
N LEU A 330 -8.76 -13.43 -6.95
CA LEU A 330 -7.54 -13.39 -7.76
C LEU A 330 -7.13 -14.76 -8.32
N ASN A 331 -7.97 -15.78 -8.09
CA ASN A 331 -7.72 -17.18 -8.42
C ASN A 331 -9.00 -17.90 -8.88
N GLU A 332 -9.76 -17.24 -9.76
CA GLU A 332 -10.91 -17.84 -10.45
C GLU A 332 -11.96 -18.48 -9.52
N GLY A 333 -12.20 -17.88 -8.35
CA GLY A 333 -13.16 -18.34 -7.36
C GLY A 333 -12.65 -19.41 -6.39
N LYS A 334 -11.36 -19.79 -6.44
CA LYS A 334 -10.77 -20.81 -5.57
C LYS A 334 -9.82 -20.19 -4.55
N ASP A 335 -10.06 -20.43 -3.26
CA ASP A 335 -9.06 -20.10 -2.25
C ASP A 335 -7.98 -21.19 -2.20
N ALA A 336 -6.74 -20.81 -2.48
CA ALA A 336 -5.57 -21.69 -2.40
C ALA A 336 -4.58 -21.26 -1.29
N SER A 337 -5.00 -20.34 -0.42
CA SER A 337 -4.15 -19.79 0.65
C SER A 337 -3.75 -20.89 1.62
N LYS A 338 -2.50 -20.86 2.08
CA LYS A 338 -1.95 -21.79 3.07
C LYS A 338 -1.28 -20.98 4.18
N PRO A 339 -2.04 -20.45 5.16
CA PRO A 339 -1.45 -19.75 6.28
C PRO A 339 -0.44 -20.67 7.04
N PRO A 340 0.54 -20.09 7.75
CA PRO A 340 0.56 -18.70 8.20
C PRO A 340 0.92 -17.67 7.12
N TYR A 341 0.32 -16.48 7.23
CA TYR A 341 0.82 -15.27 6.58
C TYR A 341 1.95 -14.69 7.42
N LEU A 342 2.87 -13.96 6.79
CA LEU A 342 4.14 -13.62 7.40
C LEU A 342 4.32 -12.12 7.49
N VAL A 343 4.94 -11.68 8.59
CA VAL A 343 5.69 -10.43 8.62
C VAL A 343 7.16 -10.80 8.74
N LEU A 344 7.93 -10.37 7.74
CA LEU A 344 9.33 -10.68 7.59
C LEU A 344 10.17 -9.42 7.83
N LYS A 345 11.43 -9.63 8.19
CA LYS A 345 12.44 -8.60 8.35
C LYS A 345 13.71 -9.03 7.64
N MET A 346 14.38 -8.09 6.98
CA MET A 346 15.72 -8.31 6.45
C MET A 346 16.58 -7.08 6.63
N LYS A 347 17.89 -7.29 6.82
CA LYS A 347 18.85 -6.20 6.89
C LYS A 347 19.14 -5.67 5.48
N LEU A 348 19.05 -4.36 5.31
CA LEU A 348 19.48 -3.67 4.10
C LEU A 348 21.00 -3.55 4.11
N GLN A 349 21.60 -3.77 2.94
CA GLN A 349 23.03 -3.55 2.73
C GLN A 349 23.23 -2.10 2.28
N ASP A 350 24.26 -1.45 2.81
CA ASP A 350 24.61 -0.06 2.46
C ASP A 350 24.95 0.10 0.98
#